data_AF-A0A345E7A9-F1
#
_entry.id   AF-A0A345E7A9-F1
#
_cell.length_a   1.000
_cell.length_b   1.000
_cell.length_c   1.000
_cell.angle_alpha   90.00
_cell.angle_beta   90.00
_cell.angle_gamma   90.00
#
_symmetry.space_group_name_H-M   'P 1'
#
loop_
_entity.id
_entity.type
_entity.pdbx_description
1 polymer ?
#
loop_
_entity_poly.entity_id
_entity_poly.type
_entity_poly.pdbx_seq_one_letter_code
_entity_poly.pdbx_strand_id
1 'polypeptide(L)'
;MTDERFDISRRKALAALGTIGVASAGAGLGTSAYFSDQETFENNQLVAGTLDMGVGYSAHYSDWSDDEGEGVSNVNMYSGDPGETGTSEELTDGYTGLPANDAWLIEVPDEDVDTFLDNTQYQSFNQEDGDLQECPLSDAEQADSEDRPIIDLDDVKPGDFGEITFDFRICDNPGFVWINGALEDFSENGITEPEGDDPQEDGDPDTEDPDDIELLDVVQTAVWVDDGNNYQNGDEEPMSVQSLGDLLSDLDADNGIPLAGNTAAEDGGGSADARNCFAGDEFHSIALAWWVPVDHGNEIQSDSASFSLGLYTEQCRHNNGSGMNNEGLESETDDDAETSV
;
A
#
# COMPACT_ATOMS: atom_id res chain seq x y z
N MET A 1 94.52 -3.43 13.07
CA MET A 1 95.05 -2.14 12.61
C MET A 1 95.07 -2.21 11.09
N THR A 2 94.61 -1.15 10.42
CA THR A 2 93.96 -1.03 9.09
C THR A 2 92.44 -1.28 9.17
N ASP A 3 91.57 -0.28 9.38
CA ASP A 3 91.15 0.82 8.46
C ASP A 3 90.72 0.24 7.10
N GLU A 4 89.49 0.36 6.59
CA GLU A 4 88.70 1.58 6.34
C GLU A 4 87.22 1.25 6.07
N ARG A 5 86.35 2.24 6.31
CA ARG A 5 84.92 2.27 5.97
C ARG A 5 84.72 2.34 4.46
N PHE A 6 83.66 1.70 3.95
CA PHE A 6 82.96 2.20 2.78
C PHE A 6 81.54 2.61 3.18
N ASP A 7 81.40 3.92 3.28
CA ASP A 7 80.14 4.65 3.39
C ASP A 7 79.64 4.85 1.95
N ILE A 8 78.51 4.24 1.58
CA ILE A 8 77.75 4.67 0.41
C ILE A 8 76.32 4.96 0.87
N SER A 9 76.08 6.26 0.91
CA SER A 9 74.85 6.94 1.27
C SER A 9 73.74 6.74 0.24
N ARG A 10 72.52 6.79 0.77
CA ARG A 10 71.22 6.80 0.11
C ARG A 10 71.20 7.92 -0.92
N ARG A 11 71.06 7.57 -2.22
CA ARG A 11 70.29 8.29 -3.27
C ARG A 11 70.90 7.99 -4.65
N LYS A 12 70.07 7.37 -5.50
CA LYS A 12 70.12 7.26 -6.99
C LYS A 12 70.10 5.81 -7.49
N ALA A 13 69.12 5.60 -8.38
CA ALA A 13 68.84 4.45 -9.23
C ALA A 13 68.18 3.27 -8.48
N LEU A 14 66.85 3.07 -8.42
CA LEU A 14 65.79 3.28 -9.43
C LEU A 14 66.25 2.92 -10.85
N ALA A 15 66.39 1.63 -11.09
CA ALA A 15 66.21 0.98 -12.39
C ALA A 15 66.48 -0.51 -12.11
N ALA A 16 65.46 -1.35 -12.03
CA ALA A 16 64.68 -1.83 -13.16
C ALA A 16 64.92 -3.34 -13.22
N LEU A 17 63.90 -4.06 -13.70
CA LEU A 17 64.00 -5.44 -14.21
C LEU A 17 64.17 -6.45 -13.07
N GLY A 18 63.12 -7.11 -12.59
CA GLY A 18 62.24 -7.90 -13.45
C GLY A 18 63.05 -9.03 -14.04
N THR A 19 62.99 -10.21 -13.39
CA THR A 19 63.08 -11.55 -13.99
C THR A 19 63.38 -12.58 -12.90
N ILE A 20 62.50 -13.59 -12.83
CA ILE A 20 62.84 -15.02 -12.68
C ILE A 20 63.58 -15.37 -11.37
N GLY A 21 63.04 -16.13 -10.44
CA GLY A 21 62.25 -17.33 -10.64
C GLY A 21 62.89 -18.44 -9.82
N VAL A 22 62.07 -19.03 -8.94
CA VAL A 22 61.99 -20.45 -8.55
C VAL A 22 63.29 -21.25 -8.35
N ALA A 23 63.33 -21.85 -7.15
CA ALA A 23 64.03 -23.08 -6.71
C ALA A 23 65.54 -22.95 -6.39
N SER A 24 66.08 -23.52 -5.31
CA SER A 24 65.56 -24.40 -4.25
C SER A 24 66.66 -24.67 -3.21
N ALA A 25 66.21 -25.21 -2.06
CA ALA A 25 66.93 -26.10 -1.13
C ALA A 25 67.77 -25.48 0.01
N GLY A 26 67.34 -25.72 1.25
CA GLY A 26 68.23 -25.73 2.42
C GLY A 26 67.60 -25.31 3.75
N ALA A 27 66.92 -26.26 4.40
CA ALA A 27 66.51 -26.33 5.81
C ALA A 27 67.03 -25.25 6.82
N GLY A 28 66.10 -24.66 7.57
CA GLY A 28 66.41 -23.93 8.82
C GLY A 28 65.17 -23.31 9.46
N LEU A 29 64.64 -23.96 10.50
CA LEU A 29 63.43 -23.57 11.25
C LEU A 29 63.59 -22.17 11.89
N GLY A 30 62.73 -21.24 11.50
CA GLY A 30 62.49 -19.98 12.19
C GLY A 30 61.05 -19.55 11.94
N THR A 31 60.24 -19.51 12.98
CA THR A 31 58.85 -19.06 12.97
C THR A 31 58.78 -17.58 12.56
N SER A 32 58.42 -17.31 11.30
CA SER A 32 57.75 -16.08 10.93
C SER A 32 56.42 -16.45 10.31
N ALA A 33 55.36 -16.47 11.14
CA ALA A 33 54.00 -16.43 10.61
C ALA A 33 53.87 -15.08 9.90
N TYR A 34 54.01 -15.12 8.58
CA TYR A 34 53.71 -14.04 7.69
C TYR A 34 52.19 -14.08 7.50
N PHE A 35 51.44 -13.42 8.38
CA PHE A 35 50.03 -13.13 8.13
C PHE A 35 49.97 -11.96 7.13
N SER A 36 50.11 -12.27 5.84
CA SER A 36 49.52 -11.46 4.79
C SER A 36 48.63 -12.34 3.95
N ASP A 37 47.56 -12.86 4.55
CA ASP A 37 46.34 -12.89 3.76
C ASP A 37 45.84 -11.46 3.71
N GLN A 38 46.19 -10.78 2.62
CA GLN A 38 45.26 -9.83 2.02
C GLN A 38 44.33 -10.70 1.17
N GLU A 39 43.28 -11.21 1.80
CA GLU A 39 42.08 -11.60 1.05
C GLU A 39 41.50 -10.30 0.51
N THR A 40 41.89 -9.91 -0.69
CA THR A 40 41.09 -8.99 -1.48
C THR A 40 39.82 -9.73 -1.84
N PHE A 41 38.73 -9.41 -1.16
CA PHE A 41 37.40 -9.74 -1.64
C PHE A 41 37.19 -8.96 -2.94
N GLU A 42 37.55 -9.57 -4.08
CA GLU A 42 37.40 -8.95 -5.40
C GLU A 42 35.91 -8.79 -5.80
N ASN A 43 34.99 -9.25 -4.94
CA ASN A 43 33.53 -9.09 -5.07
C ASN A 43 32.88 -8.58 -3.77
N ASN A 44 33.50 -7.65 -3.03
CA ASN A 44 32.75 -6.89 -2.03
C ASN A 44 31.82 -5.88 -2.74
N GLN A 45 30.69 -6.37 -3.23
CA GLN A 45 29.57 -5.52 -3.62
C GLN A 45 28.71 -5.33 -2.36
N LEU A 46 28.71 -4.12 -1.83
CA LEU A 46 27.67 -3.68 -0.89
C LEU A 46 26.44 -3.39 -1.76
N VAL A 47 25.63 -4.40 -2.04
CA VAL A 47 24.29 -4.18 -2.59
C VAL A 47 23.43 -3.75 -1.41
N ALA A 48 23.07 -2.47 -1.35
CA ALA A 48 21.88 -2.10 -0.61
C ALA A 48 20.71 -2.80 -1.32
N GLY A 49 19.92 -3.59 -0.59
CA GLY A 49 18.73 -4.19 -1.17
C GLY A 49 17.85 -3.09 -1.77
N THR A 50 17.33 -3.32 -2.96
CA THR A 50 16.25 -2.52 -3.51
C THR A 50 14.98 -2.86 -2.73
N LEU A 51 14.16 -1.86 -2.44
CA LEU A 51 12.78 -2.08 -2.03
C LEU A 51 11.96 -1.72 -3.26
N ASP A 52 11.37 -2.74 -3.86
CA ASP A 52 10.49 -2.61 -5.01
C ASP A 52 9.13 -3.18 -4.62
N MET A 53 8.06 -2.51 -5.00
CA MET A 53 6.70 -2.91 -4.66
C MET A 53 5.84 -2.84 -5.90
N GLY A 54 5.16 -3.93 -6.21
CA GLY A 54 4.13 -3.99 -7.24
C GLY A 54 2.77 -3.98 -6.62
N VAL A 55 1.82 -3.36 -7.30
CA VAL A 55 0.43 -3.25 -6.87
C VAL A 55 -0.48 -3.59 -8.05
N GLY A 56 -1.42 -4.50 -7.80
CA GLY A 56 -2.58 -4.81 -8.62
C GLY A 56 -3.85 -4.50 -7.82
N TYR A 57 -5.00 -4.60 -8.48
CA TYR A 57 -6.28 -4.42 -7.79
C TYR A 57 -7.38 -5.25 -8.42
N SER A 58 -8.42 -5.50 -7.63
CA SER A 58 -9.76 -5.88 -8.04
C SER A 58 -10.76 -4.92 -7.41
N ALA A 59 -11.88 -4.72 -8.09
CA ALA A 59 -12.98 -3.93 -7.59
C ALA A 59 -14.30 -4.61 -7.95
N HIS A 60 -15.15 -4.76 -6.93
CA HIS A 60 -16.54 -5.19 -7.06
C HIS A 60 -17.46 -4.00 -6.75
N TYR A 61 -18.51 -3.85 -7.55
CA TYR A 61 -19.57 -2.87 -7.33
C TYR A 61 -20.92 -3.55 -7.46
N SER A 62 -21.72 -3.45 -6.39
CA SER A 62 -23.09 -3.93 -6.31
C SER A 62 -24.06 -2.76 -6.36
N ASP A 63 -24.97 -2.80 -7.32
CA ASP A 63 -26.11 -1.88 -7.44
C ASP A 63 -27.42 -2.49 -6.91
N TRP A 64 -27.29 -3.61 -6.19
CA TRP A 64 -28.39 -4.36 -5.60
C TRP A 64 -29.44 -4.82 -6.62
N SER A 65 -29.00 -5.13 -7.84
CA SER A 65 -29.88 -5.62 -8.90
C SER A 65 -30.29 -7.09 -8.69
N ASP A 66 -31.47 -7.46 -9.20
CA ASP A 66 -32.04 -8.80 -9.03
C ASP A 66 -31.13 -9.93 -9.57
N ASP A 67 -30.25 -9.63 -10.53
CA ASP A 67 -29.30 -10.57 -11.12
C ASP A 67 -28.11 -10.91 -10.22
N GLU A 68 -27.75 -10.06 -9.27
CA GLU A 68 -26.67 -10.34 -8.31
C GLU A 68 -26.98 -11.55 -7.43
N GLY A 69 -28.27 -11.77 -7.15
CA GLY A 69 -28.76 -12.95 -6.44
C GLY A 69 -28.93 -14.22 -7.30
N GLU A 70 -28.61 -14.20 -8.60
CA GLU A 70 -28.82 -15.36 -9.46
C GLU A 70 -27.85 -16.50 -9.10
N GLY A 71 -28.40 -17.65 -8.68
CA GLY A 71 -27.59 -18.81 -8.28
C GLY A 71 -27.18 -18.80 -6.81
N VAL A 72 -27.44 -17.71 -6.09
CA VAL A 72 -27.26 -17.57 -4.65
C VAL A 72 -28.49 -18.13 -3.93
N SER A 73 -28.29 -18.95 -2.90
CA SER A 73 -29.39 -19.64 -2.22
C SER A 73 -30.27 -18.69 -1.40
N ASN A 74 -29.68 -17.65 -0.83
CA ASN A 74 -30.37 -16.61 -0.07
C ASN A 74 -29.52 -15.33 0.00
N VAL A 75 -30.16 -14.17 -0.03
CA VAL A 75 -29.53 -12.88 0.28
C VAL A 75 -30.45 -12.17 1.25
N ASN A 76 -29.97 -11.84 2.46
CA ASN A 76 -30.76 -11.11 3.43
C ASN A 76 -30.26 -9.68 3.53
N MET A 77 -31.19 -8.72 3.49
CA MET A 77 -30.88 -7.32 3.76
C MET A 77 -30.93 -7.06 5.27
N TYR A 78 -30.06 -6.19 5.76
CA TYR A 78 -30.10 -5.70 7.12
C TYR A 78 -31.46 -5.04 7.42
N SER A 79 -31.94 -5.20 8.65
CA SER A 79 -33.30 -4.78 9.03
C SER A 79 -33.35 -3.89 10.27
N GLY A 80 -32.23 -3.25 10.60
CA GLY A 80 -32.12 -2.28 11.71
C GLY A 80 -32.77 -0.94 11.40
N ASP A 81 -32.42 0.07 12.20
CA ASP A 81 -32.95 1.42 12.01
C ASP A 81 -32.35 2.07 10.74
N PRO A 82 -33.03 3.07 10.15
CA PRO A 82 -32.47 3.86 9.05
C PRO A 82 -31.08 4.40 9.39
N GLY A 83 -30.14 4.30 8.44
CA GLY A 83 -28.76 4.78 8.59
C GLY A 83 -27.85 3.81 9.32
N GLU A 84 -28.38 2.69 9.80
CA GLU A 84 -27.61 1.66 10.48
C GLU A 84 -27.26 0.51 9.52
N THR A 85 -26.08 -0.05 9.74
CA THR A 85 -25.63 -1.32 9.14
C THR A 85 -25.61 -2.40 10.21
N GLY A 86 -25.62 -3.66 9.77
CA GLY A 86 -25.43 -4.77 10.68
C GLY A 86 -24.00 -4.85 11.19
N THR A 87 -23.86 -5.31 12.43
CA THR A 87 -22.57 -5.61 13.07
C THR A 87 -22.21 -7.09 12.93
N SER A 88 -20.95 -7.44 13.18
CA SER A 88 -20.51 -8.85 13.16
C SER A 88 -21.22 -9.71 14.21
N GLU A 89 -21.69 -9.10 15.31
CA GLU A 89 -22.48 -9.78 16.35
C GLU A 89 -23.90 -10.15 15.88
N GLU A 90 -24.42 -9.46 14.87
CA GLU A 90 -25.74 -9.67 14.30
C GLU A 90 -25.74 -10.59 13.07
N LEU A 91 -24.55 -10.87 12.53
CA LEU A 91 -24.36 -11.72 11.36
C LEU A 91 -24.81 -13.16 11.64
N THR A 92 -25.55 -13.75 10.70
CA THR A 92 -25.99 -15.13 10.83
C THR A 92 -24.81 -16.10 10.74
N ASP A 93 -24.77 -17.12 11.61
CA ASP A 93 -23.75 -18.18 11.54
C ASP A 93 -23.76 -18.87 10.16
N GLY A 94 -22.62 -18.86 9.48
CA GLY A 94 -22.46 -19.37 8.10
C GLY A 94 -22.81 -18.37 7.00
N TYR A 95 -22.81 -17.08 7.31
CA TYR A 95 -23.00 -15.98 6.37
C TYR A 95 -21.83 -15.01 6.45
N THR A 96 -21.56 -14.39 5.31
CA THR A 96 -20.63 -13.29 5.11
C THR A 96 -21.44 -12.00 4.94
N GLY A 97 -21.06 -10.96 5.68
CA GLY A 97 -21.67 -9.63 5.60
C GLY A 97 -20.95 -8.77 4.58
N LEU A 98 -21.69 -8.14 3.68
CA LEU A 98 -21.16 -7.24 2.66
C LEU A 98 -21.68 -5.79 2.85
N PRO A 99 -20.83 -4.78 2.62
CA PRO A 99 -19.46 -4.90 2.11
C PRO A 99 -18.40 -5.28 3.18
N ALA A 100 -18.74 -5.20 4.47
CA ALA A 100 -17.89 -5.63 5.57
C ALA A 100 -18.73 -6.28 6.68
N ASN A 101 -18.20 -7.26 7.40
CA ASN A 101 -18.93 -7.99 8.45
C ASN A 101 -19.36 -7.09 9.62
N ASP A 102 -18.59 -6.04 9.94
CA ASP A 102 -18.94 -5.09 11.00
C ASP A 102 -19.76 -3.89 10.50
N ALA A 103 -20.08 -3.85 9.21
CA ALA A 103 -20.90 -2.82 8.61
C ALA A 103 -21.71 -3.36 7.41
N TRP A 104 -22.39 -4.49 7.61
CA TRP A 104 -23.04 -5.18 6.49
C TRP A 104 -24.40 -4.57 6.16
N LEU A 105 -24.63 -4.29 4.90
CA LEU A 105 -25.95 -3.98 4.34
C LEU A 105 -26.71 -5.26 4.02
N ILE A 106 -25.98 -6.29 3.62
CA ILE A 106 -26.51 -7.56 3.14
C ILE A 106 -25.69 -8.70 3.73
N GLU A 107 -26.30 -9.85 3.95
CA GLU A 107 -25.59 -11.08 4.29
C GLU A 107 -25.88 -12.16 3.25
N VAL A 108 -24.83 -12.85 2.84
CA VAL A 108 -24.83 -13.92 1.84
C VAL A 108 -24.26 -15.19 2.48
N PRO A 109 -24.82 -16.38 2.27
CA PRO A 109 -24.24 -17.63 2.76
C PRO A 109 -22.78 -17.79 2.33
N ASP A 110 -21.90 -18.23 3.23
CA ASP A 110 -20.46 -18.39 2.95
C ASP A 110 -20.19 -19.28 1.73
N GLU A 111 -21.08 -20.23 1.45
CA GLU A 111 -20.96 -21.15 0.31
C GLU A 111 -21.32 -20.52 -1.05
N ASP A 112 -21.98 -19.35 -1.04
CA ASP A 112 -22.48 -18.66 -2.22
C ASP A 112 -21.88 -17.24 -2.39
N VAL A 113 -21.05 -16.75 -1.45
CA VAL A 113 -20.49 -15.38 -1.51
C VAL A 113 -19.68 -15.15 -2.78
N ASP A 114 -18.85 -16.11 -3.19
CA ASP A 114 -18.10 -16.03 -4.44
C ASP A 114 -19.05 -15.93 -5.66
N THR A 115 -20.18 -16.64 -5.62
CA THR A 115 -21.18 -16.58 -6.71
C THR A 115 -21.89 -15.23 -6.74
N PHE A 116 -22.15 -14.63 -5.57
CA PHE A 116 -22.70 -13.29 -5.49
C PHE A 116 -21.72 -12.27 -6.09
N LEU A 117 -20.45 -12.30 -5.67
CA LEU A 117 -19.41 -11.41 -6.19
C LEU A 117 -19.19 -11.58 -7.71
N ASP A 118 -19.23 -12.81 -8.24
CA ASP A 118 -19.15 -13.09 -9.67
C ASP A 118 -20.28 -12.42 -10.48
N ASN A 119 -21.42 -12.14 -9.85
CA ASN A 119 -22.57 -11.48 -10.49
C ASN A 119 -22.51 -9.95 -10.40
N THR A 120 -21.67 -9.38 -9.53
CA THR A 120 -21.51 -7.92 -9.40
C THR A 120 -20.73 -7.33 -10.58
N GLN A 121 -20.72 -6.00 -10.70
CA GLN A 121 -19.83 -5.34 -11.66
C GLN A 121 -18.38 -5.48 -11.19
N TYR A 122 -17.55 -6.09 -12.03
CA TYR A 122 -16.17 -6.42 -11.68
C TYR A 122 -15.15 -5.76 -12.62
N GLN A 123 -14.09 -5.23 -12.02
CA GLN A 123 -12.91 -4.73 -12.71
C GLN A 123 -11.65 -5.22 -11.99
N SER A 124 -10.58 -5.53 -12.72
CA SER A 124 -9.29 -5.81 -12.12
C SER A 124 -8.13 -5.42 -13.01
N PHE A 125 -6.96 -5.32 -12.37
CA PHE A 125 -5.66 -5.14 -12.98
C PHE A 125 -4.65 -6.01 -12.23
N ASN A 126 -3.92 -6.86 -12.95
CA ASN A 126 -2.89 -7.75 -12.42
C ASN A 126 -3.34 -8.81 -11.38
N GLN A 127 -4.65 -9.10 -11.25
CA GLN A 127 -5.16 -10.16 -10.36
C GLN A 127 -5.09 -11.58 -10.98
N GLU A 128 -5.11 -11.72 -12.32
CA GLU A 128 -5.13 -13.03 -13.00
C GLU A 128 -4.03 -13.26 -14.05
N ASP A 129 -3.33 -12.21 -14.49
CA ASP A 129 -2.37 -12.30 -15.62
C ASP A 129 -0.91 -12.63 -15.20
N GLY A 130 -0.67 -12.88 -13.91
CA GLY A 130 0.62 -13.33 -13.40
C GLY A 130 1.62 -12.22 -13.07
N ASP A 131 1.14 -10.98 -13.10
CA ASP A 131 1.89 -9.74 -13.07
C ASP A 131 2.30 -9.27 -11.65
N LEU A 132 2.34 -10.17 -10.67
CA LEU A 132 2.96 -9.93 -9.34
C LEU A 132 3.67 -11.20 -8.81
N GLN A 133 3.86 -12.24 -9.64
CA GLN A 133 4.22 -13.58 -9.15
C GLN A 133 5.69 -13.76 -8.77
N GLU A 134 6.63 -13.06 -9.40
CA GLU A 134 8.07 -13.24 -9.16
C GLU A 134 8.85 -11.92 -9.26
N CYS A 135 9.75 -11.69 -8.30
CA CYS A 135 10.68 -10.56 -8.34
C CYS A 135 11.88 -10.84 -9.28
N PRO A 136 12.45 -9.82 -9.96
CA PRO A 136 12.07 -8.40 -9.90
C PRO A 136 10.80 -8.11 -10.72
N LEU A 137 10.05 -7.12 -10.27
CA LEU A 137 8.84 -6.65 -10.94
C LEU A 137 9.23 -5.74 -12.10
N SER A 138 8.36 -5.67 -13.10
CA SER A 138 8.49 -4.86 -14.30
C SER A 138 7.54 -3.68 -14.26
N ASP A 139 7.87 -2.60 -14.99
CA ASP A 139 7.04 -1.39 -15.01
C ASP A 139 5.59 -1.64 -15.51
N ALA A 140 5.33 -2.76 -16.20
CA ALA A 140 3.99 -3.15 -16.65
C ALA A 140 3.14 -3.79 -15.54
N GLU A 141 3.77 -4.16 -14.43
CA GLU A 141 3.15 -4.85 -13.29
C GLU A 141 2.59 -3.86 -12.25
N GLN A 142 2.64 -2.54 -12.55
CA GLN A 142 2.23 -1.46 -11.64
C GLN A 142 0.87 -0.88 -11.99
N ALA A 143 -0.03 -0.77 -11.01
CA ALA A 143 -1.36 -0.21 -11.18
C ALA A 143 -1.37 1.23 -11.75
N ASP A 144 -0.33 2.02 -11.49
CA ASP A 144 -0.20 3.39 -12.01
C ASP A 144 0.12 3.47 -13.51
N SER A 145 0.39 2.33 -14.15
CA SER A 145 0.56 2.23 -15.60
C SER A 145 -0.76 2.17 -16.37
N GLU A 146 -1.88 1.99 -15.66
CA GLU A 146 -3.21 1.84 -16.24
C GLU A 146 -3.89 3.21 -16.39
N ASP A 147 -4.36 3.54 -17.60
CA ASP A 147 -4.92 4.86 -17.95
C ASP A 147 -6.42 5.00 -17.56
N ARG A 148 -6.96 4.12 -16.71
CA ARG A 148 -8.37 4.13 -16.26
C ARG A 148 -8.48 4.14 -14.74
N PRO A 149 -9.50 4.82 -14.19
CA PRO A 149 -9.78 4.78 -12.75
C PRO A 149 -10.12 3.35 -12.28
N ILE A 150 -9.88 3.08 -11.00
CA ILE A 150 -10.20 1.81 -10.33
C ILE A 150 -11.72 1.60 -10.30
N ILE A 151 -12.45 2.65 -9.93
CA ILE A 151 -13.92 2.72 -9.94
C ILE A 151 -14.32 4.02 -10.66
N ASP A 152 -15.29 3.92 -11.57
CA ASP A 152 -15.90 5.05 -12.30
C ASP A 152 -17.41 4.82 -12.34
N LEU A 153 -18.14 5.53 -11.48
CA LEU A 153 -19.58 5.33 -11.27
C LEU A 153 -20.33 6.60 -11.63
N ASP A 154 -21.28 6.46 -12.55
CA ASP A 154 -22.13 7.55 -13.02
C ASP A 154 -23.34 7.82 -12.10
N ASP A 155 -23.77 6.84 -11.30
CA ASP A 155 -25.09 6.84 -10.64
C ASP A 155 -25.10 6.00 -9.35
N VAL A 156 -24.47 6.54 -8.31
CA VAL A 156 -24.42 5.96 -6.96
C VAL A 156 -25.73 6.25 -6.21
N LYS A 157 -26.32 5.23 -5.58
CA LYS A 157 -27.59 5.30 -4.86
C LYS A 157 -27.51 4.71 -3.45
N PRO A 158 -28.48 5.05 -2.59
CA PRO A 158 -28.65 4.39 -1.30
C PRO A 158 -28.80 2.89 -1.44
N GLY A 159 -27.98 2.15 -0.71
CA GLY A 159 -27.88 0.69 -0.76
C GLY A 159 -26.83 0.15 -1.71
N ASP A 160 -26.26 0.99 -2.58
CA ASP A 160 -25.12 0.60 -3.40
C ASP A 160 -23.88 0.46 -2.50
N PHE A 161 -23.04 -0.52 -2.82
CA PHE A 161 -21.78 -0.75 -2.13
C PHE A 161 -20.72 -1.31 -3.07
N GLY A 162 -19.48 -1.18 -2.68
CA GLY A 162 -18.37 -1.78 -3.39
C GLY A 162 -17.21 -2.10 -2.49
N GLU A 163 -16.26 -2.83 -3.05
CA GLU A 163 -15.04 -3.25 -2.40
C GLU A 163 -13.91 -3.16 -3.42
N ILE A 164 -12.77 -2.64 -2.98
CA ILE A 164 -11.52 -2.60 -3.75
C ILE A 164 -10.45 -3.35 -2.97
N THR A 165 -9.97 -4.45 -3.52
CA THR A 165 -8.82 -5.18 -2.97
C THR A 165 -7.57 -4.78 -3.73
N PHE A 166 -6.59 -4.22 -3.01
CA PHE A 166 -5.25 -3.94 -3.51
C PHE A 166 -4.33 -5.11 -3.18
N ASP A 167 -3.93 -5.85 -4.20
CA ASP A 167 -2.93 -6.91 -4.10
C ASP A 167 -1.54 -6.31 -4.28
N PHE A 168 -0.62 -6.55 -3.35
CA PHE A 168 0.73 -6.04 -3.46
C PHE A 168 1.79 -7.05 -3.04
N ARG A 169 2.98 -6.86 -3.61
CA ARG A 169 4.18 -7.63 -3.27
C ARG A 169 5.36 -6.72 -3.05
N ILE A 170 6.05 -6.91 -1.94
CA ILE A 170 7.32 -6.23 -1.64
C ILE A 170 8.47 -7.18 -2.00
N CYS A 171 9.35 -6.79 -2.91
CA CYS A 171 10.50 -7.61 -3.30
C CYS A 171 11.67 -7.53 -2.31
N ASP A 172 12.38 -8.65 -2.18
CA ASP A 172 13.62 -8.86 -1.44
C ASP A 172 13.54 -8.72 0.09
N ASN A 173 13.06 -7.58 0.59
CA ASN A 173 13.12 -7.26 2.02
C ASN A 173 11.72 -6.96 2.56
N PRO A 174 11.41 -7.37 3.81
CA PRO A 174 10.20 -6.93 4.48
C PRO A 174 10.09 -5.41 4.52
N GLY A 175 8.86 -4.90 4.45
CA GLY A 175 8.58 -3.46 4.42
C GLY A 175 7.43 -3.04 5.34
N PHE A 176 7.52 -1.83 5.88
CA PHE A 176 6.38 -1.12 6.43
C PHE A 176 5.56 -0.55 5.28
N VAL A 177 4.24 -0.69 5.31
CA VAL A 177 3.35 -0.15 4.28
C VAL A 177 2.35 0.81 4.91
N TRP A 178 2.01 1.85 4.17
CA TRP A 178 0.92 2.79 4.44
C TRP A 178 0.01 2.83 3.23
N ILE A 179 -1.29 2.99 3.47
CA ILE A 179 -2.23 3.42 2.43
C ILE A 179 -2.38 4.94 2.55
N ASN A 180 -2.29 5.64 1.43
CA ASN A 180 -2.47 7.08 1.33
C ASN A 180 -3.39 7.41 0.16
N GLY A 181 -3.70 8.70 0.01
CA GLY A 181 -4.65 9.17 -0.97
C GLY A 181 -4.97 10.63 -0.76
N ALA A 182 -5.63 11.23 -1.74
CA ALA A 182 -6.03 12.63 -1.69
C ALA A 182 -7.34 12.84 -2.45
N LEU A 183 -8.16 13.76 -1.97
CA LEU A 183 -9.31 14.27 -2.72
C LEU A 183 -8.78 15.15 -3.87
N GLU A 184 -9.17 14.80 -5.10
CA GLU A 184 -8.69 15.46 -6.32
C GLU A 184 -9.67 16.51 -6.83
N ASP A 185 -10.97 16.19 -6.82
CA ASP A 185 -12.05 17.08 -7.24
C ASP A 185 -13.35 16.71 -6.52
N PHE A 186 -14.21 17.70 -6.31
CA PHE A 186 -15.53 17.51 -5.72
C PHE A 186 -16.47 18.61 -6.21
N SER A 187 -17.77 18.32 -6.26
CA SER A 187 -18.78 19.29 -6.68
C SER A 187 -20.18 18.81 -6.34
N GLU A 188 -20.97 19.67 -5.71
CA GLU A 188 -22.43 19.57 -5.56
C GLU A 188 -23.17 19.48 -6.89
N ASN A 189 -22.60 20.03 -7.96
CA ASN A 189 -23.24 20.15 -9.28
C ASN A 189 -24.62 20.84 -9.28
N GLY A 190 -24.99 21.46 -8.15
CA GLY A 190 -26.13 22.33 -7.93
C GLY A 190 -27.41 21.59 -7.59
N ILE A 191 -28.17 22.16 -6.67
CA ILE A 191 -29.29 21.46 -6.03
C ILE A 191 -30.51 21.24 -6.92
N THR A 192 -30.89 19.98 -7.09
CA THR A 192 -32.11 19.55 -7.78
C THR A 192 -33.36 19.71 -6.90
N GLU A 193 -34.57 19.69 -7.49
CA GLU A 193 -35.82 19.78 -6.68
C GLU A 193 -35.97 18.64 -5.66
N PRO A 194 -35.65 17.37 -5.97
CA PRO A 194 -35.77 16.26 -5.02
C PRO A 194 -34.79 16.34 -3.84
N GLU A 195 -33.57 16.81 -4.11
CA GLU A 195 -32.48 17.05 -3.16
C GLU A 195 -32.82 18.23 -2.24
N GLY A 196 -33.19 19.38 -2.80
CA GLY A 196 -33.64 20.55 -2.04
C GLY A 196 -34.95 20.37 -1.24
N ASP A 197 -35.69 19.29 -1.50
CA ASP A 197 -36.87 18.88 -0.72
C ASP A 197 -36.51 17.87 0.40
N ASP A 198 -35.29 17.33 0.40
CA ASP A 198 -34.75 16.48 1.47
C ASP A 198 -34.49 17.34 2.72
N PRO A 199 -34.92 16.93 3.93
CA PRO A 199 -34.67 17.72 5.13
C PRO A 199 -33.22 17.75 5.60
N GLN A 200 -32.37 16.86 5.08
CA GLN A 200 -30.95 16.76 5.45
C GLN A 200 -30.03 17.52 4.50
N GLU A 201 -30.53 17.93 3.34
CA GLU A 201 -29.84 18.84 2.42
C GLU A 201 -29.45 20.16 3.11
N ASP A 202 -28.15 20.40 3.24
CA ASP A 202 -27.62 21.63 3.82
C ASP A 202 -26.40 22.24 3.09
N GLY A 203 -25.99 21.62 1.99
CA GLY A 203 -24.95 22.01 1.07
C GLY A 203 -25.15 23.38 0.42
N ASP A 204 -24.03 24.05 0.15
CA ASP A 204 -24.02 25.25 -0.69
C ASP A 204 -23.74 24.82 -2.14
N PRO A 205 -24.68 25.03 -3.09
CA PRO A 205 -24.52 24.57 -4.47
C PRO A 205 -23.33 25.21 -5.21
N ASP A 206 -22.76 26.29 -4.65
CA ASP A 206 -21.58 26.97 -5.16
C ASP A 206 -20.37 26.80 -4.19
N THR A 207 -20.36 25.78 -3.31
CA THR A 207 -19.29 25.57 -2.34
C THR A 207 -17.94 25.26 -3.01
N GLU A 208 -16.88 25.71 -2.35
CA GLU A 208 -15.49 25.33 -2.65
C GLU A 208 -14.85 24.64 -1.43
N ASP A 209 -15.66 24.25 -0.43
CA ASP A 209 -15.26 23.59 0.80
C ASP A 209 -15.72 22.12 0.76
N PRO A 210 -14.81 21.12 0.83
CA PRO A 210 -15.21 19.72 0.81
C PRO A 210 -16.05 19.31 2.02
N ASP A 211 -15.99 20.06 3.13
CA ASP A 211 -16.80 19.83 4.32
C ASP A 211 -18.29 20.15 4.09
N ASP A 212 -18.64 20.81 2.99
CA ASP A 212 -20.02 21.12 2.59
C ASP A 212 -20.53 20.15 1.50
N ILE A 213 -19.86 19.00 1.27
CA ILE A 213 -20.26 18.00 0.25
C ILE A 213 -20.87 16.77 0.93
N GLU A 214 -22.17 16.60 0.81
CA GLU A 214 -22.95 15.53 1.43
C GLU A 214 -22.43 14.14 1.04
N LEU A 215 -22.05 13.93 -0.22
CA LEU A 215 -21.50 12.65 -0.67
C LEU A 215 -20.29 12.19 0.16
N LEU A 216 -19.41 13.10 0.57
CA LEU A 216 -18.22 12.76 1.36
C LEU A 216 -18.58 12.34 2.79
N ASP A 217 -19.65 12.89 3.35
CA ASP A 217 -20.12 12.59 4.70
C ASP A 217 -21.00 11.33 4.75
N VAL A 218 -21.82 11.14 3.72
CA VAL A 218 -22.78 10.03 3.63
C VAL A 218 -22.11 8.72 3.27
N VAL A 219 -21.21 8.71 2.27
CA VAL A 219 -20.51 7.48 1.88
C VAL A 219 -19.66 7.02 3.05
N GLN A 220 -19.93 5.83 3.54
CA GLN A 220 -19.15 5.21 4.59
C GLN A 220 -18.11 4.29 3.97
N THR A 221 -17.02 4.08 4.69
CA THR A 221 -15.87 3.30 4.24
C THR A 221 -15.38 2.38 5.35
N ALA A 222 -14.77 1.25 4.96
CA ALA A 222 -14.04 0.39 5.87
C ALA A 222 -12.74 -0.09 5.22
N VAL A 223 -11.65 -0.11 5.98
CA VAL A 223 -10.34 -0.58 5.51
C VAL A 223 -9.86 -1.73 6.38
N TRP A 224 -9.34 -2.79 5.79
CA TRP A 224 -8.70 -3.90 6.52
C TRP A 224 -7.56 -4.54 5.73
N VAL A 225 -6.73 -5.31 6.43
CA VAL A 225 -5.76 -6.22 5.78
C VAL A 225 -6.52 -7.47 5.41
N ASP A 226 -6.52 -7.80 4.12
CA ASP A 226 -7.32 -8.86 3.51
C ASP A 226 -6.44 -10.05 3.13
N ASP A 227 -7.03 -11.23 2.98
CA ASP A 227 -6.36 -12.44 2.50
C ASP A 227 -6.40 -12.66 0.97
N GLY A 228 -6.99 -11.71 0.24
CA GLY A 228 -7.10 -11.65 -1.23
C GLY A 228 -8.38 -12.26 -1.78
N ASN A 229 -9.44 -12.37 -0.96
CA ASN A 229 -10.71 -13.00 -1.34
C ASN A 229 -11.81 -11.99 -1.73
N ASN A 230 -11.56 -10.68 -1.55
CA ASN A 230 -12.47 -9.56 -1.84
C ASN A 230 -13.68 -9.44 -0.88
N TYR A 231 -13.61 -10.01 0.32
CA TYR A 231 -14.62 -9.84 1.38
C TYR A 231 -14.07 -10.15 2.78
N GLN A 232 -14.53 -9.40 3.78
CA GLN A 232 -14.09 -9.62 5.14
C GLN A 232 -14.52 -11.01 5.67
N ASN A 233 -13.58 -11.79 6.22
CA ASN A 233 -13.88 -13.04 6.92
C ASN A 233 -12.85 -13.41 8.01
N GLY A 234 -13.08 -14.55 8.68
CA GLY A 234 -12.07 -15.14 9.56
C GLY A 234 -11.63 -14.24 10.73
N ASP A 235 -10.33 -13.93 10.78
CA ASP A 235 -9.71 -13.06 11.79
C ASP A 235 -9.43 -11.64 11.25
N GLU A 236 -10.00 -11.27 10.09
CA GLU A 236 -9.86 -9.95 9.48
C GLU A 236 -10.73 -8.94 10.24
N GLU A 237 -10.11 -7.84 10.67
CA GLU A 237 -10.79 -6.78 11.45
C GLU A 237 -10.59 -5.43 10.74
N PRO A 238 -11.66 -4.61 10.58
CA PRO A 238 -11.53 -3.26 10.05
C PRO A 238 -10.66 -2.42 10.97
N MET A 239 -9.62 -1.83 10.40
CA MET A 239 -8.77 -0.89 11.12
C MET A 239 -9.34 0.53 11.13
N SER A 240 -10.21 0.84 10.18
CA SER A 240 -10.97 2.07 10.12
C SER A 240 -12.38 1.78 9.59
N VAL A 241 -13.37 2.43 10.19
CA VAL A 241 -14.76 2.49 9.73
C VAL A 241 -15.22 3.93 9.96
N GLN A 242 -15.41 4.69 8.88
CA GLN A 242 -15.70 6.13 8.93
C GLN A 242 -16.27 6.66 7.60
N SER A 243 -16.65 7.94 7.57
CA SER A 243 -17.07 8.62 6.34
C SER A 243 -15.93 8.66 5.31
N LEU A 244 -16.28 8.83 4.04
CA LEU A 244 -15.30 8.98 2.95
C LEU A 244 -14.46 10.25 3.16
N GLY A 245 -15.07 11.36 3.59
CA GLY A 245 -14.38 12.60 3.91
C GLY A 245 -13.34 12.45 5.03
N ASP A 246 -13.70 11.77 6.12
CA ASP A 246 -12.78 11.46 7.22
C ASP A 246 -11.65 10.54 6.76
N LEU A 247 -11.96 9.50 5.96
CA LEU A 247 -10.96 8.61 5.39
C LEU A 247 -9.97 9.36 4.49
N LEU A 248 -10.44 10.18 3.57
CA LEU A 248 -9.57 10.96 2.69
C LEU A 248 -8.69 11.93 3.47
N SER A 249 -9.22 12.52 4.55
CA SER A 249 -8.45 13.37 5.46
C SER A 249 -7.32 12.59 6.17
N ASP A 250 -7.60 11.37 6.63
CA ASP A 250 -6.59 10.50 7.25
C ASP A 250 -5.56 9.98 6.24
N LEU A 251 -5.97 9.73 5.00
CA LEU A 251 -5.11 9.27 3.91
C LEU A 251 -4.15 10.34 3.42
N ASP A 252 -4.56 11.62 3.42
CA ASP A 252 -3.71 12.76 3.03
C ASP A 252 -2.79 13.22 4.19
N ALA A 253 -3.08 12.82 5.42
CA ALA A 253 -2.29 13.19 6.59
C ALA A 253 -0.95 12.44 6.65
N ASP A 254 0.16 13.19 6.79
CA ASP A 254 1.52 12.68 6.95
C ASP A 254 1.96 11.70 5.83
N ASN A 255 1.91 10.40 6.10
CA ASN A 255 2.25 9.30 5.18
C ASN A 255 1.03 8.43 4.87
N GLY A 256 -0.17 8.84 5.31
CA GLY A 256 -1.40 8.08 5.31
C GLY A 256 -1.52 7.11 6.49
N ILE A 257 -2.41 6.13 6.34
CA ILE A 257 -2.78 5.19 7.39
C ILE A 257 -1.76 4.04 7.46
N PRO A 258 -1.12 3.82 8.62
CA PRO A 258 -0.09 2.80 8.79
C PRO A 258 -0.68 1.39 8.87
N LEU A 259 -0.25 0.49 7.99
CA LEU A 259 -0.71 -0.89 7.95
C LEU A 259 0.19 -1.83 8.76
N ALA A 260 -0.41 -2.81 9.42
CA ALA A 260 0.29 -3.80 10.22
C ALA A 260 0.43 -5.12 9.44
N GLY A 261 1.66 -5.50 9.10
CA GLY A 261 1.89 -6.72 8.33
C GLY A 261 1.93 -8.01 9.17
N ASN A 262 2.26 -9.10 8.48
CA ASN A 262 2.28 -10.45 9.04
C ASN A 262 3.57 -10.81 9.80
N THR A 263 4.58 -9.95 9.79
CA THR A 263 5.93 -10.23 10.35
C THR A 263 6.30 -9.23 11.43
N ALA A 264 6.75 -9.71 12.60
CA ALA A 264 7.24 -8.82 13.66
C ALA A 264 8.42 -7.97 13.16
N ALA A 265 8.46 -6.68 13.48
CA ALA A 265 9.51 -5.78 12.99
C ALA A 265 10.92 -6.27 13.32
N GLU A 266 11.14 -6.84 14.51
CA GLU A 266 12.45 -7.40 14.90
C GLU A 266 12.93 -8.50 13.94
N ASP A 267 12.01 -9.33 13.45
CA ASP A 267 12.30 -10.41 12.50
C ASP A 267 12.62 -9.84 11.10
N GLY A 268 11.98 -8.73 10.73
CA GLY A 268 12.31 -7.95 9.53
C GLY A 268 13.54 -7.04 9.66
N GLY A 269 14.17 -6.98 10.85
CA GLY A 269 15.35 -6.15 11.13
C GLY A 269 15.06 -4.70 11.54
N GLY A 270 13.80 -4.38 11.84
CA GLY A 270 13.31 -3.11 12.38
C GLY A 270 13.40 -3.02 13.91
N SER A 271 12.83 -1.96 14.48
CA SER A 271 12.78 -1.73 15.92
C SER A 271 11.78 -2.66 16.64
N ALA A 272 12.09 -3.08 17.86
CA ALA A 272 11.20 -3.91 18.69
C ALA A 272 9.88 -3.23 19.09
N ASP A 273 9.89 -1.89 19.15
CA ASP A 273 8.69 -1.10 19.47
C ASP A 273 7.93 -0.65 18.21
N ALA A 274 8.35 -1.08 17.01
CA ALA A 274 7.65 -0.76 15.76
C ALA A 274 6.46 -1.71 15.53
N ARG A 275 5.52 -1.27 14.68
CA ARG A 275 4.44 -2.12 14.17
C ARG A 275 4.97 -3.30 13.36
N ASN A 276 4.14 -4.29 13.05
CA ASN A 276 4.57 -5.38 12.19
C ASN A 276 4.83 -4.90 10.75
N CYS A 277 5.81 -5.52 10.10
CA CYS A 277 6.14 -5.36 8.70
C CYS A 277 5.44 -6.43 7.85
N PHE A 278 5.24 -6.16 6.57
CA PHE A 278 4.86 -7.16 5.59
C PHE A 278 6.09 -7.94 5.15
N ALA A 279 5.99 -9.26 5.11
CA ALA A 279 7.07 -10.11 4.63
C ALA A 279 7.44 -9.78 3.18
N GLY A 280 8.75 -9.81 2.89
CA GLY A 280 9.24 -9.69 1.52
C GLY A 280 9.00 -10.98 0.74
N ASP A 281 8.89 -10.85 -0.58
CA ASP A 281 8.63 -11.92 -1.53
C ASP A 281 7.34 -12.72 -1.25
N GLU A 282 6.37 -12.11 -0.58
CA GLU A 282 5.03 -12.65 -0.31
C GLU A 282 3.95 -11.72 -0.88
N PHE A 283 2.79 -12.31 -1.19
CA PHE A 283 1.60 -11.58 -1.57
C PHE A 283 0.84 -11.14 -0.33
N HIS A 284 0.34 -9.93 -0.37
CA HIS A 284 -0.48 -9.33 0.68
C HIS A 284 -1.61 -8.55 0.02
N SER A 285 -2.71 -8.40 0.73
CA SER A 285 -3.88 -7.69 0.22
C SER A 285 -4.42 -6.72 1.26
N ILE A 286 -4.99 -5.60 0.80
CA ILE A 286 -5.69 -4.60 1.61
C ILE A 286 -7.00 -4.32 0.91
N ALA A 287 -8.09 -4.36 1.65
CA ALA A 287 -9.40 -4.06 1.13
C ALA A 287 -9.87 -2.67 1.59
N LEU A 288 -10.54 -1.96 0.69
CA LEU A 288 -11.32 -0.76 0.94
C LEU A 288 -12.76 -1.03 0.51
N ALA A 289 -13.64 -1.26 1.49
CA ALA A 289 -15.07 -1.26 1.28
C ALA A 289 -15.63 0.17 1.33
N TRP A 290 -16.70 0.40 0.58
CA TRP A 290 -17.52 1.60 0.70
C TRP A 290 -19.00 1.26 0.49
N TRP A 291 -19.89 2.04 1.09
CA TRP A 291 -21.33 1.91 0.90
C TRP A 291 -22.07 3.21 1.15
N VAL A 292 -23.25 3.31 0.54
CA VAL A 292 -24.22 4.34 0.84
C VAL A 292 -25.32 3.73 1.71
N PRO A 293 -25.55 4.22 2.95
CA PRO A 293 -26.61 3.66 3.78
C PRO A 293 -27.99 3.89 3.15
N VAL A 294 -28.92 2.95 3.37
CA VAL A 294 -30.17 2.80 2.60
C VAL A 294 -31.22 3.91 2.79
N ASP A 295 -31.00 4.85 3.70
CA ASP A 295 -31.94 5.93 4.04
C ASP A 295 -31.50 7.34 3.61
N HIS A 296 -30.33 7.46 2.98
CA HIS A 296 -29.79 8.73 2.48
C HIS A 296 -30.35 9.07 1.08
N GLY A 297 -31.66 9.33 1.04
CA GLY A 297 -32.49 9.32 -0.18
C GLY A 297 -31.97 10.12 -1.38
N ASN A 298 -32.05 11.45 -1.31
CA ASN A 298 -31.70 12.35 -2.43
C ASN A 298 -30.70 13.45 -2.02
N GLU A 299 -30.19 13.48 -0.79
CA GLU A 299 -29.27 14.56 -0.37
C GLU A 299 -27.96 14.51 -1.17
N ILE A 300 -27.41 13.32 -1.44
CA ILE A 300 -26.21 13.16 -2.28
C ILE A 300 -26.50 13.25 -3.79
N GLN A 301 -27.71 13.67 -4.17
CA GLN A 301 -28.12 13.63 -5.57
C GLN A 301 -27.38 14.71 -6.33
N SER A 302 -26.72 14.32 -7.43
CA SER A 302 -25.95 15.21 -8.30
C SER A 302 -24.53 15.53 -7.85
N ASP A 303 -24.20 15.32 -6.58
CA ASP A 303 -22.84 15.37 -6.04
C ASP A 303 -21.88 14.50 -6.85
N SER A 304 -20.61 14.89 -6.79
CA SER A 304 -19.52 14.14 -7.38
C SER A 304 -18.25 14.33 -6.56
N ALA A 305 -17.46 13.28 -6.47
CA ALA A 305 -16.12 13.31 -5.88
C ALA A 305 -15.18 12.44 -6.72
N SER A 306 -13.92 12.86 -6.81
CA SER A 306 -12.83 12.07 -7.36
C SER A 306 -11.64 12.14 -6.43
N PHE A 307 -10.98 11.01 -6.23
CA PHE A 307 -9.85 10.89 -5.30
C PHE A 307 -8.81 9.90 -5.85
N SER A 308 -7.59 10.03 -5.36
CA SER A 308 -6.48 9.11 -5.63
C SER A 308 -6.22 8.23 -4.42
N LEU A 309 -5.76 7.00 -4.65
CA LEU A 309 -5.29 6.07 -3.62
C LEU A 309 -3.89 5.58 -4.00
N GLY A 310 -3.05 5.37 -3.00
CA GLY A 310 -1.69 4.91 -3.18
C GLY A 310 -1.19 4.07 -2.02
N LEU A 311 -0.13 3.31 -2.29
CA LEU A 311 0.61 2.58 -1.27
C LEU A 311 2.02 3.15 -1.17
N TYR A 312 2.40 3.51 0.05
CA TYR A 312 3.75 3.94 0.39
C TYR A 312 4.45 2.84 1.17
N THR A 313 5.72 2.55 0.84
CA THR A 313 6.49 1.50 1.50
C THR A 313 7.87 1.97 1.91
N GLU A 314 8.31 1.52 3.08
CA GLU A 314 9.67 1.68 3.58
C GLU A 314 10.25 0.35 4.02
N GLN A 315 11.55 0.17 3.81
CA GLN A 315 12.21 -1.06 4.23
C GLN A 315 12.08 -1.24 5.75
N CYS A 316 11.72 -2.43 6.21
CA CYS A 316 11.57 -2.73 7.63
C CYS A 316 12.92 -2.61 8.37
N ARG A 317 13.97 -3.11 7.73
CA ARG A 317 15.33 -3.10 8.26
C ARG A 317 15.81 -1.68 8.52
N HIS A 318 16.29 -1.44 9.74
CA HIS A 318 16.84 -0.16 10.21
C HIS A 318 15.85 1.01 10.31
N ASN A 319 14.56 0.78 10.04
CA ASN A 319 13.50 1.76 10.26
C ASN A 319 12.65 1.39 11.49
N ASN A 320 11.97 2.39 12.04
CA ASN A 320 11.09 2.28 13.21
C ASN A 320 9.60 2.27 12.82
N GLY A 321 9.30 2.28 11.52
CA GLY A 321 7.92 2.30 11.01
C GLY A 321 7.17 3.60 11.29
N SER A 322 7.85 4.73 11.54
CA SER A 322 7.18 6.04 11.63
C SER A 322 6.97 6.72 10.27
N GLY A 323 7.61 6.22 9.22
CA GLY A 323 7.63 6.86 7.91
C GLY A 323 8.58 8.05 7.87
N MET A 324 9.05 8.39 6.66
CA MET A 324 9.74 9.65 6.40
C MET A 324 8.73 10.79 6.57
N ASN A 325 8.90 11.61 7.60
CA ASN A 325 8.11 12.82 7.74
C ASN A 325 8.68 13.93 6.85
N ASN A 326 7.89 14.45 5.91
CA ASN A 326 8.30 15.57 5.06
C ASN A 326 8.43 16.91 5.83
N GLU A 327 8.06 16.96 7.10
CA GLU A 327 8.11 18.16 7.96
C GLU A 327 9.54 18.76 8.15
N GLY A 328 10.59 18.06 7.72
CA GLY A 328 11.99 18.49 7.87
C GLY A 328 12.69 18.91 6.58
N LEU A 329 12.08 18.75 5.41
CA LEU A 329 12.68 19.12 4.13
C LEU A 329 12.23 20.55 3.79
N GLU A 330 13.04 21.55 4.17
CA GLU A 330 12.94 22.87 3.55
C GLU A 330 13.05 22.67 2.03
N SER A 331 12.15 23.29 1.25
CA SER A 331 12.20 23.22 -0.20
C SER A 331 13.62 23.51 -0.66
N GLU A 332 14.25 22.54 -1.34
CA GLU A 332 15.61 22.73 -1.82
C GLU A 332 15.61 23.97 -2.72
N THR A 333 16.21 25.05 -2.24
CA THR A 333 16.49 26.20 -3.08
C THR A 333 17.49 25.73 -4.12
N ASP A 334 17.05 25.69 -5.37
CA ASP A 334 17.87 25.50 -6.55
C ASP A 334 19.08 26.46 -6.46
N ASP A 335 20.22 25.95 -5.99
CA ASP A 335 21.46 26.72 -5.80
C ASP A 335 22.23 26.92 -7.13
N ASP A 336 21.61 26.59 -8.26
CA ASP A 336 22.14 26.79 -9.61
C ASP A 336 21.95 28.23 -10.14
N ALA A 337 22.05 29.21 -9.25
CA ALA A 337 22.32 30.59 -9.65
C ALA A 337 23.81 30.73 -10.03
N GLU A 338 24.16 30.24 -11.22
CA GLU A 338 25.41 30.55 -11.92
C GLU A 338 25.60 32.08 -12.00
N THR A 339 26.39 32.62 -11.08
CA THR A 339 26.80 34.02 -11.09
C THR A 339 27.65 34.28 -12.32
N SER A 340 27.07 34.98 -13.29
CA SER A 340 27.78 35.48 -14.46
C SER A 340 28.74 36.59 -14.02
N VAL A 341 30.05 36.30 -14.02
CA VAL A 341 31.13 37.29 -13.92
C VAL A 341 31.80 37.46 -15.28
#